data_AF-A0A973HM66-F1
#
_entry.id   AF-A0A973HM66-F1
#
_cell.length_a   1.000
_cell.length_b   1.000
_cell.length_c   1.000
_cell.angle_alpha   90.00
_cell.angle_beta   90.00
_cell.angle_gamma   90.00
#
_symmetry.space_group_name_H-M   'P 1'
#
loop_
_entity.id
_entity.type
_entity.pdbx_description
1 polymer ?
#
loop_
_entity_poly.entity_id
_entity_poly.type
_entity_poly.pdbx_seq_one_letter_code
_entity_poly.pdbx_strand_id
1 'polypeptide(L)' 'MAKQKKKLTTAQKRAKKEAKAERQKKYEWVFMNGKQVRIKRAPTIDGMSIEEYIENHADIVWLHQNEMWEHINDEDYI' A
#
# COMPACT_ATOMS: atom_id res chain seq x y z
N MET A 1 33.36 25.40 -20.52
CA MET A 1 33.90 24.16 -19.92
C MET A 1 32.75 23.25 -19.54
N ALA A 2 32.58 22.08 -20.17
CA ALA A 2 31.53 21.14 -19.78
C ALA A 2 31.87 20.49 -18.43
N LYS A 3 30.96 20.56 -17.46
CA LYS A 3 31.15 19.94 -16.13
C LYS A 3 31.32 18.43 -16.30
N GLN A 4 32.46 17.87 -15.89
CA GLN A 4 32.66 16.42 -15.88
C GLN A 4 31.66 15.77 -14.90
N LYS A 5 30.81 14.88 -15.39
CA LYS A 5 29.87 14.12 -14.57
C LYS A 5 30.65 13.04 -13.80
N LYS A 6 30.75 13.20 -12.47
CA LYS A 6 31.33 12.17 -11.59
C LYS A 6 30.44 10.92 -11.60
N LYS A 7 31.04 9.74 -11.78
CA LYS A 7 30.35 8.47 -11.63
C LYS A 7 30.00 8.25 -10.15
N LEU A 8 28.82 7.71 -9.88
CA LEU A 8 28.40 7.36 -8.52
C LEU A 8 29.25 6.21 -7.99
N THR A 9 29.69 6.33 -6.73
CA THR A 9 30.36 5.23 -6.02
C THR A 9 29.40 4.10 -5.72
N THR A 10 29.91 2.91 -5.42
CA THR A 10 29.09 1.74 -5.07
C THR A 10 28.21 2.01 -3.84
N ALA A 11 28.75 2.70 -2.82
CA ALA A 11 27.99 3.09 -1.64
C ALA A 11 26.82 4.03 -1.99
N GLN A 12 27.04 5.03 -2.85
CA GLN A 12 25.98 5.94 -3.29
C GLN A 12 24.88 5.23 -4.09
N LYS A 13 25.24 4.24 -4.90
CA LYS A 13 24.26 3.39 -5.61
C LYS A 13 23.41 2.58 -4.63
N ARG A 14 24.02 2.00 -3.59
CA ARG A 14 23.31 1.23 -2.55
C ARG A 14 22.32 2.11 -1.79
N ALA A 15 22.76 3.25 -1.29
CA ALA A 15 21.89 4.21 -0.61
C ALA A 15 20.71 4.65 -1.49
N LYS A 16 20.95 4.88 -2.79
CA LYS A 16 19.87 5.21 -3.73
C LYS A 16 18.88 4.06 -3.92
N LYS A 17 19.34 2.81 -3.93
CA LYS A 17 18.50 1.61 -4.05
C LYS A 17 17.64 1.43 -2.80
N GLU A 18 18.22 1.56 -1.61
CA GLU A 18 17.52 1.47 -0.32
C GLU A 18 16.44 2.57 -0.21
N ALA A 19 16.81 3.82 -0.49
CA ALA A 19 15.86 4.93 -0.51
C ALA A 19 14.78 4.79 -1.59
N LYS A 20 15.04 4.06 -2.69
CA LYS A 20 14.00 3.74 -3.68
C LYS A 20 13.04 2.69 -3.13
N ALA A 21 13.55 1.64 -2.51
CA ALA A 21 12.74 0.58 -1.91
C ALA A 21 11.83 1.12 -0.81
N GLU A 22 12.35 1.97 0.08
CA GLU A 22 11.55 2.63 1.12
C GLU A 22 10.42 3.49 0.55
N ARG A 23 10.68 4.22 -0.55
CA ARG A 23 9.65 5.01 -1.22
C ARG A 23 8.59 4.14 -1.86
N GLN A 24 8.97 3.01 -2.47
CA GLN A 24 8.01 2.07 -3.09
C GLN A 24 7.14 1.34 -2.05
N LYS A 25 7.63 1.18 -0.82
CA LYS A 25 6.81 0.68 0.29
C LYS A 25 5.76 1.70 0.73
N LYS A 26 6.14 2.97 0.81
CA LYS A 26 5.28 4.05 1.35
C LYS A 26 4.35 4.70 0.32
N TYR A 27 4.74 4.68 -0.96
CA TYR A 27 4.09 5.44 -2.01
C TYR A 27 3.99 4.64 -3.30
N GLU A 28 2.95 4.93 -4.07
CA GLU A 28 2.75 4.40 -5.41
C GLU A 28 2.44 5.51 -6.41
N TRP A 29 2.60 5.19 -7.69
CA TRP A 29 2.28 6.10 -8.78
C TRP A 29 0.95 5.68 -9.38
N VAL A 30 -0.01 6.60 -9.35
CA VAL A 30 -1.33 6.42 -9.93
C VAL A 30 -1.52 7.45 -11.03
N PHE A 31 -2.23 7.05 -12.07
CA PHE A 31 -2.64 7.96 -13.13
C PHE A 31 -3.97 8.60 -12.73
N MET A 32 -3.94 9.89 -12.41
CA MET A 32 -5.13 10.66 -12.05
C MET A 32 -5.31 11.79 -13.06
N ASN A 33 -6.46 11.84 -13.73
CA ASN A 33 -6.85 12.92 -14.65
C ASN A 33 -5.78 13.25 -15.71
N GLY A 34 -5.23 12.23 -16.38
CA GLY A 34 -4.22 12.45 -17.42
C GLY A 34 -2.79 12.70 -16.90
N LYS A 35 -2.58 12.70 -15.58
CA LYS A 35 -1.29 12.99 -14.95
C LYS A 35 -0.82 11.81 -14.09
N GLN A 36 0.48 11.54 -14.16
CA GLN A 36 1.11 10.59 -13.26
C GLN A 36 1.41 11.28 -11.92
N VAL A 37 0.75 10.84 -10.84
CA VAL A 37 0.83 11.45 -9.50
C VAL A 37 1.29 10.40 -8.49
N ARG A 38 2.13 10.81 -7.53
CA ARG A 38 2.60 9.94 -6.45
C ARG A 38 1.71 10.10 -5.23
N ILE A 39 1.02 9.04 -4.82
CA ILE A 39 0.14 9.00 -3.65
C ILE A 39 0.70 8.08 -2.57
N LYS A 40 0.25 8.23 -1.33
CA LYS A 40 0.53 7.24 -0.27
C LYS A 40 -0.14 5.93 -0.66
N ARG A 41 0.57 4.82 -0.49
CA ARG A 41 0.01 3.50 -0.77
C ARG A 41 -1.15 3.22 0.19
N ALA A 42 -2.24 2.67 -0.32
CA ALA A 42 -3.34 2.23 0.53
C ALA A 42 -2.81 1.24 1.58
N PRO A 43 -3.29 1.31 2.84
CA PRO A 43 -2.92 0.34 3.85
C PRO A 43 -3.34 -1.07 3.39
N THR A 44 -2.42 -2.01 3.52
CA THR A 44 -2.60 -3.41 3.12
C THR A 44 -2.20 -4.23 4.35
N ILE A 45 -3.07 -5.15 4.79
CA ILE A 45 -2.82 -6.03 5.94
C ILE A 45 -2.32 -7.36 5.38
N ASP A 46 -1.09 -7.75 5.73
CA ASP A 46 -0.41 -8.98 5.24
C ASP A 46 -0.42 -9.19 3.70
N GLY A 47 -0.50 -8.10 2.93
CA GLY A 47 -0.54 -8.16 1.48
C GLY A 47 -1.95 -8.24 0.86
N MET A 48 -2.99 -8.31 1.69
CA MET A 48 -4.40 -8.20 1.30
C MET A 48 -4.97 -6.79 1.55
N SER A 49 -5.98 -6.39 0.77
CA SER A 49 -6.70 -5.15 1.06
C SER A 49 -7.35 -5.23 2.45
N ILE A 50 -7.71 -4.09 3.02
CA ILE A 50 -8.43 -4.06 4.30
C ILE A 50 -9.76 -4.79 4.16
N GLU A 51 -10.47 -4.57 3.05
CA GLU A 51 -11.75 -5.22 2.77
C GLU A 51 -11.62 -6.74 2.70
N GLU A 52 -10.64 -7.26 1.96
CA GLU A 52 -10.38 -8.70 1.86
C GLU A 52 -9.95 -9.29 3.21
N TYR A 53 -9.21 -8.53 4.03
CA TYR A 53 -8.87 -8.95 5.38
C TYR A 53 -10.12 -9.05 6.28
N ILE A 54 -11.01 -8.06 6.21
CA ILE A 54 -12.27 -8.04 6.97
C ILE A 54 -13.15 -9.24 6.58
N GLU A 55 -13.35 -9.46 5.28
CA GLU A 55 -14.18 -10.58 4.79
C GLU A 55 -13.68 -11.95 5.26
N ASN A 56 -12.36 -12.15 5.31
CA ASN A 56 -11.79 -13.46 5.65
C ASN A 56 -11.59 -13.67 7.16
N HIS A 57 -11.48 -12.60 7.97
CA HIS A 57 -10.99 -12.70 9.36
C HIS A 57 -11.93 -12.06 10.39
N ALA A 58 -12.93 -11.27 9.99
CA ALA A 58 -13.81 -10.61 10.93
C ALA A 58 -14.86 -11.57 11.50
N ASP A 59 -14.99 -11.56 12.83
CA ASP A 59 -16.10 -12.19 13.53
C ASP A 59 -17.37 -11.33 13.38
N ILE A 60 -18.53 -11.97 13.40
CA ILE A 60 -19.85 -11.34 13.34
C ILE A 60 -19.97 -10.28 14.43
N VAL A 61 -19.52 -10.58 15.66
CA VAL A 61 -19.52 -9.60 16.77
C VAL A 61 -18.73 -8.34 16.42
N TRP A 62 -17.59 -8.49 15.74
CA TRP A 62 -16.77 -7.37 15.31
C TRP A 62 -17.43 -6.59 14.17
N LEU A 63 -18.06 -7.28 13.20
CA LEU A 63 -18.79 -6.66 12.10
C LEU A 63 -19.96 -5.82 12.61
N HIS A 64 -20.72 -6.33 13.58
CA HIS A 64 -21.78 -5.59 14.27
C HIS A 64 -21.25 -4.32 14.95
N GLN A 65 -20.13 -4.41 15.67
CA GLN A 65 -19.55 -3.27 16.40
C GLN A 65 -19.06 -2.16 15.48
N ASN A 66 -18.65 -2.50 14.25
CA ASN A 66 -18.16 -1.56 13.25
C ASN A 66 -19.24 -1.18 12.22
N GLU A 67 -20.49 -1.57 12.45
CA GLU A 67 -21.64 -1.31 11.55
C GLU A 67 -21.43 -1.85 10.12
N MET A 68 -20.64 -2.92 9.97
CA MET A 68 -20.27 -3.54 8.69
C MET A 68 -21.27 -4.64 8.30
N TRP A 69 -22.56 -4.30 8.26
CA TRP A 69 -23.68 -5.21 8.02
C TRP A 69 -23.62 -5.91 6.66
N GLU A 70 -23.03 -5.27 5.66
CA GLU A 70 -22.91 -5.79 4.30
C GLU A 70 -22.09 -7.09 4.21
N HIS A 71 -21.25 -7.35 5.21
CA HIS A 71 -20.41 -8.56 5.25
C HIS A 71 -20.98 -9.68 6.12
N ILE A 72 -22.12 -9.46 6.78
CA ILE A 72 -22.76 -10.49 7.60
C ILE A 72 -23.70 -11.31 6.70
N ASN A 73 -23.45 -12.61 6.57
CA ASN A 73 -24.36 -13.48 5.85
C ASN A 73 -25.49 -13.95 6.77
N ASP A 74 -26.68 -14.19 6.20
CA ASP A 74 -27.82 -14.72 6.97
C ASP A 74 -27.52 -16.11 7.58
N GLU A 75 -26.60 -16.87 6.98
CA GLU A 75 -26.12 -18.16 7.48
C GLU A 75 -25.26 -18.05 8.75
N ASP A 76 -24.68 -16.88 9.02
CA ASP A 76 -23.79 -16.65 10.16
C ASP A 76 -24.56 -16.53 11.50
N TYR A 77 -25.89 -16.39 11.44
CA TYR A 77 -26.78 -16.32 12.62
C TYR A 77 -27.38 -17.65 13.08
N ILE A 78 -26.96 -18.78 12.49
CA ILE A 78 -27.50 -20.13 12.76
C ILE A 78 -26.50 -20.95 13.58
#